data_AF-A0A7C4IMA9-F1
#
_entry.id   AF-A0A7C4IMA9-F1
#
_cell.length_a   1.000
_cell.length_b   1.000
_cell.length_c   1.000
_cell.angle_alpha   90.00
_cell.angle_beta   90.00
_cell.angle_gamma   90.00
#
_symmetry.space_group_name_H-M   'P 1'
#
loop_
_entity.id
_entity.type
_entity.pdbx_description
1 polymer ?
#
loop_
_entity_poly.entity_id
_entity_poly.type
_entity_poly.pdbx_seq_one_letter_code
_entity_poly.pdbx_strand_id
1 'polypeptide(L)'
;MKKYILALIIFTCFIPSASWTKDLYEEQLNRGIKNTDPYSYALIKAAKENTENAQTLLRDAQKYSPDLPATYFEIARHTLSVAPGSFFEAVDSLLQGIAAYKRNFWWSFMLMSSLLTSIILSLLASLLLIIIIRLPRDLPLFSHDIAEEKSKMLLLLVLGFGVFGPVPLLGGLLLLICWYHHKWDRFVFVIYVLFLLVAPWLFKTVSTVFSASASAPLKAVVQVNESRDNTYAL
;
A
#
# COMPACT_ATOMS: atom_id res chain seq x y z
N MET A 1 -59.93 -20.42 18.79
CA MET A 1 -59.37 -19.26 19.52
C MET A 1 -57.87 -19.37 19.79
N LYS A 2 -57.31 -20.50 20.28
CA LYS A 2 -55.86 -20.64 20.55
C LYS A 2 -54.92 -20.45 19.34
N LYS A 3 -55.33 -20.86 18.13
CA LYS A 3 -54.50 -20.72 16.91
C LYS A 3 -54.29 -19.27 16.46
N TYR A 4 -55.29 -18.41 16.67
CA TYR A 4 -55.20 -16.98 16.31
C TYR A 4 -54.39 -16.17 17.33
N ILE A 5 -54.41 -16.58 18.61
CA ILE A 5 -53.55 -15.98 19.64
C ILE A 5 -52.08 -16.30 19.37
N LEU A 6 -51.76 -17.53 18.95
CA LEU A 6 -50.41 -17.91 18.58
C LEU A 6 -49.93 -17.14 17.33
N ALA A 7 -50.80 -16.98 16.33
CA ALA A 7 -50.50 -16.19 15.14
C ALA A 7 -50.29 -14.70 15.48
N LEU A 8 -51.05 -14.14 16.42
CA LEU A 8 -50.91 -12.75 16.87
C LEU A 8 -49.60 -12.53 17.65
N ILE A 9 -49.20 -13.49 18.50
CA ILE A 9 -47.91 -13.45 19.22
C ILE A 9 -46.73 -13.54 18.24
N ILE A 10 -46.81 -14.44 17.25
CA ILE A 10 -45.80 -14.56 16.20
C ILE A 10 -45.74 -13.27 15.38
N PHE A 11 -46.89 -12.67 15.04
CA PHE A 11 -46.92 -11.40 14.31
C PHE A 11 -46.31 -10.25 15.13
N THR A 12 -46.51 -10.20 16.45
CA THR A 12 -45.86 -9.20 17.32
C THR A 12 -44.35 -9.40 17.47
N CYS A 13 -43.82 -10.62 17.30
CA CYS A 13 -42.38 -10.87 17.23
C CYS A 13 -41.75 -10.44 15.90
N PHE A 14 -42.54 -10.26 14.84
CA PHE A 14 -42.10 -9.83 13.52
C PHE A 14 -42.42 -8.37 13.20
N ILE A 15 -43.02 -7.61 14.14
CA ILE A 15 -43.00 -6.15 14.04
C ILE A 15 -41.52 -5.76 14.19
N PRO A 16 -40.87 -5.19 13.16
CA PRO A 16 -39.56 -4.61 13.38
C PRO A 16 -39.80 -3.53 14.42
N SER A 17 -39.27 -3.75 15.63
CA SER A 17 -39.21 -2.69 16.62
C SER A 17 -38.61 -1.51 15.89
N ALA A 18 -39.41 -0.47 15.66
CA ALA A 18 -38.91 0.85 15.36
C ALA A 18 -38.17 1.30 16.61
N SER A 19 -37.01 0.67 16.85
CA SER A 19 -36.00 1.18 17.73
C SER A 19 -35.72 2.56 17.17
N TRP A 20 -36.00 3.58 17.97
CA TRP A 20 -35.43 4.89 17.79
C TRP A 20 -33.92 4.67 17.66
N THR A 21 -33.44 4.57 16.43
CA THR A 21 -32.03 4.44 16.13
C THR A 21 -31.46 5.76 16.58
N LYS A 22 -30.88 5.79 17.79
CA LYS A 22 -29.84 6.78 18.07
C LYS A 22 -28.91 6.72 16.87
N ASP A 23 -28.72 7.85 16.19
CA ASP A 23 -27.96 7.90 14.94
C ASP A 23 -26.68 7.07 15.17
N LEU A 24 -26.46 6.02 14.37
CA LEU A 24 -25.35 5.09 14.56
C LEU A 24 -24.03 5.86 14.66
N TYR A 25 -23.97 7.02 14.00
CA TYR A 25 -22.90 7.99 14.06
C TYR A 25 -22.72 8.59 15.47
N GLU A 26 -23.78 9.03 16.14
CA GLU A 26 -23.71 9.57 17.49
C GLU A 26 -23.31 8.50 18.51
N GLU A 27 -23.80 7.26 18.35
CA GLU A 27 -23.38 6.16 19.22
C GLU A 27 -21.89 5.81 19.04
N GLN A 28 -21.38 5.89 17.81
CA GLN A 28 -19.96 5.70 17.50
C GLN A 28 -19.10 6.83 18.06
N LEU A 29 -19.52 8.09 17.87
CA LEU A 29 -18.83 9.25 18.39
C LEU A 29 -18.75 9.21 19.92
N ASN A 30 -19.83 8.79 20.59
CA ASN A 30 -19.86 8.58 22.04
C ASN A 30 -18.91 7.47 22.52
N ARG A 31 -18.59 6.51 21.66
CA ARG A 31 -17.59 5.45 21.91
C ARG A 31 -16.18 5.86 21.46
N GLY A 32 -15.99 7.08 20.94
CA GLY A 32 -14.72 7.57 20.40
C GLY A 32 -14.33 6.98 19.04
N ILE A 33 -15.19 6.16 18.43
CA ILE A 33 -14.93 5.48 17.17
C ILE A 33 -15.09 6.50 16.04
N LYS A 34 -13.98 6.81 15.36
CA LYS A 34 -13.97 7.82 14.28
C LYS A 34 -14.42 7.29 12.93
N ASN A 35 -14.18 6.00 12.62
CA ASN A 35 -14.48 5.43 11.32
C ASN A 35 -15.13 4.04 11.43
N THR A 36 -16.10 3.80 10.55
CA THR A 36 -16.77 2.51 10.36
C THR A 36 -16.60 2.02 8.92
N ASP A 37 -15.35 1.68 8.59
CA ASP A 37 -14.94 1.27 7.24
C ASP A 37 -15.87 0.23 6.59
N PRO A 38 -16.26 -0.88 7.25
CA PRO A 38 -17.10 -1.90 6.61
C PRO A 38 -18.46 -1.36 6.16
N TYR A 39 -19.07 -0.48 6.96
CA TYR A 39 -20.36 0.13 6.64
C TYR A 39 -20.21 1.16 5.52
N SER A 40 -19.18 2.01 5.58
CA SER A 40 -18.89 2.97 4.51
C SER A 40 -18.57 2.27 3.18
N TYR A 41 -17.88 1.12 3.20
CA TYR A 41 -17.65 0.31 1.99
C TYR A 41 -18.93 -0.31 1.44
N ALA A 42 -19.86 -0.74 2.30
CA ALA A 42 -21.17 -1.22 1.87
C ALA A 42 -21.98 -0.11 1.20
N LEU A 43 -21.96 1.11 1.76
CA LEU A 43 -22.61 2.29 1.17
C LEU A 43 -21.96 2.69 -0.17
N ILE A 44 -20.62 2.67 -0.27
CA ILE A 44 -19.90 2.89 -1.54
C ILE A 44 -20.32 1.87 -2.60
N LYS A 45 -20.46 0.60 -2.22
CA LYS A 45 -20.91 -0.45 -3.13
C LYS A 45 -22.36 -0.21 -3.59
N ALA A 46 -23.26 0.12 -2.66
CA ALA A 46 -24.65 0.46 -2.98
C ALA A 46 -24.74 1.68 -3.90
N ALA A 47 -23.88 2.69 -3.72
CA ALA A 47 -23.82 3.86 -4.60
C ALA A 47 -23.38 3.52 -6.03
N LYS A 48 -22.55 2.49 -6.22
CA LYS A 48 -22.17 2.01 -7.57
C LYS A 48 -23.30 1.27 -8.27
N GLU A 49 -24.14 0.59 -7.50
CA GLU A 49 -25.27 -0.19 -8.01
C GLU A 49 -26.52 0.69 -8.26
N ASN A 50 -26.69 1.78 -7.50
CA ASN A 50 -27.81 2.72 -7.62
C ASN A 50 -27.32 4.14 -7.94
N THR A 51 -27.27 4.49 -9.23
CA THR A 51 -26.78 5.79 -9.71
C THR A 51 -27.68 6.97 -9.34
N GLU A 52 -28.97 6.76 -9.08
CA GLU A 52 -29.89 7.85 -8.73
C GLU A 52 -29.63 8.41 -7.33
N ASN A 53 -29.29 7.54 -6.38
CA ASN A 53 -28.99 7.91 -4.99
C ASN A 53 -27.49 7.89 -4.67
N ALA A 54 -26.63 7.79 -5.69
CA ALA A 54 -25.19 7.60 -5.47
C ALA A 54 -24.57 8.76 -4.66
N GLN A 55 -24.96 10.00 -4.95
CA GLN A 55 -24.41 11.17 -4.25
C GLN A 55 -24.75 11.19 -2.76
N THR A 56 -25.98 10.85 -2.37
CA THR A 56 -26.41 10.81 -0.96
C THR A 56 -25.73 9.66 -0.23
N LEU A 57 -25.71 8.46 -0.82
CA LEU A 57 -25.03 7.29 -0.25
C LEU A 57 -23.52 7.52 -0.05
N LEU A 58 -22.86 8.22 -0.96
CA LEU A 58 -21.44 8.55 -0.83
C LEU A 58 -21.19 9.60 0.27
N ARG A 59 -22.08 10.59 0.43
CA ARG A 59 -22.00 11.57 1.53
C ARG A 59 -22.28 10.92 2.88
N ASP A 60 -23.21 9.97 2.95
CA ASP A 60 -23.44 9.17 4.15
C ASP A 60 -22.20 8.32 4.45
N ALA A 61 -21.61 7.65 3.46
CA ALA A 61 -20.37 6.91 3.64
C ALA A 61 -19.23 7.77 4.20
N GLN A 62 -19.13 9.03 3.73
CA GLN A 62 -18.18 10.03 4.24
C GLN A 62 -18.51 10.44 5.68
N LYS A 63 -19.79 10.63 6.04
CA LYS A 63 -20.23 10.95 7.40
C LYS A 63 -19.81 9.88 8.40
N TYR A 64 -20.01 8.60 8.06
CA TYR A 64 -19.68 7.48 8.94
C TYR A 64 -18.19 7.09 8.97
N SER A 65 -17.41 7.54 7.98
CA SER A 65 -15.94 7.34 7.95
C SER A 65 -15.22 8.55 7.32
N PRO A 66 -15.07 9.66 8.07
CA PRO A 66 -14.47 10.90 7.59
C PRO A 66 -12.96 10.81 7.28
N ASP A 67 -12.25 9.81 7.81
CA ASP A 67 -10.83 9.60 7.51
C ASP A 67 -10.59 8.47 6.51
N LEU A 68 -11.64 7.84 5.97
CA LEU A 68 -11.53 6.82 4.95
C LEU A 68 -11.26 7.48 3.58
N PRO A 69 -10.08 7.30 2.94
CA PRO A 69 -9.79 7.97 1.67
C PRO A 69 -10.73 7.57 0.52
N ALA A 70 -11.25 6.34 0.55
CA ALA A 70 -12.10 5.80 -0.49
C ALA A 70 -13.39 6.60 -0.72
N THR A 71 -13.98 7.17 0.33
CA THR A 71 -15.23 7.95 0.22
C THR A 71 -15.02 9.19 -0.64
N TYR A 72 -13.91 9.91 -0.42
CA TYR A 72 -13.54 11.11 -1.17
C TYR A 72 -13.24 10.83 -2.65
N PHE A 73 -12.52 9.74 -2.95
CA PHE A 73 -12.21 9.39 -4.34
C PHE A 73 -13.45 8.97 -5.13
N GLU A 74 -14.38 8.26 -4.50
CA GLU A 74 -15.63 7.86 -5.14
C GLU A 74 -16.58 9.06 -5.33
N ILE A 75 -16.62 10.01 -4.37
CA ILE A 75 -17.29 11.31 -4.56
C ILE A 75 -16.69 12.05 -5.76
N ALA A 76 -15.36 12.20 -5.81
CA ALA A 76 -14.69 12.89 -6.91
C ALA A 76 -14.99 12.24 -8.28
N ARG A 77 -14.95 10.91 -8.34
CA ARG A 77 -15.28 10.14 -9.55
C ARG A 77 -16.72 10.37 -9.98
N HIS A 78 -17.67 10.29 -9.05
CA HIS A 78 -19.08 10.51 -9.34
C HIS A 78 -19.32 11.94 -9.84
N THR A 79 -18.75 12.95 -9.16
CA THR A 79 -18.86 14.36 -9.55
C THR A 79 -18.34 14.62 -10.96
N LEU A 80 -17.18 14.05 -11.34
CA LEU A 80 -16.64 14.16 -12.71
C LEU A 80 -17.53 13.48 -13.76
N SER A 81 -18.20 12.38 -13.39
CA SER A 81 -19.05 11.63 -14.32
C SER A 81 -20.40 12.28 -14.59
N VAL A 82 -20.96 12.99 -13.60
CA VAL A 82 -22.30 13.62 -13.70
C VAL A 82 -22.22 15.02 -14.27
N ALA A 83 -21.22 15.82 -13.87
CA ALA A 83 -21.10 17.22 -14.28
C ALA A 83 -19.65 17.57 -14.62
N PRO A 84 -19.28 17.58 -15.92
CA PRO A 84 -17.93 17.96 -16.37
C PRO A 84 -17.52 19.38 -15.95
N GLY A 85 -18.50 20.26 -15.65
CA GLY A 85 -18.27 21.61 -15.13
C GLY A 85 -17.87 21.67 -13.64
N SER A 86 -18.05 20.58 -12.89
CA SER A 86 -17.72 20.49 -11.46
C SER A 86 -16.27 20.01 -11.21
N PHE A 87 -15.36 20.27 -12.16
CA PHE A 87 -13.96 19.85 -12.09
C PHE A 87 -13.28 20.29 -10.78
N PHE A 88 -13.52 21.54 -10.34
CA PHE A 88 -12.93 22.06 -9.10
C PHE A 88 -13.42 21.33 -7.85
N GLU A 89 -14.69 20.96 -7.77
CA GLU A 89 -15.26 20.20 -6.64
C GLU A 89 -14.70 18.77 -6.60
N ALA A 90 -14.51 18.17 -7.78
CA ALA A 90 -13.84 16.88 -7.87
C ALA A 90 -12.37 16.95 -7.43
N VAL A 91 -11.62 17.98 -7.86
CA VAL A 91 -10.23 18.19 -7.44
C VAL A 91 -10.13 18.43 -5.94
N ASP A 92 -11.02 19.23 -5.35
CA ASP A 92 -11.07 19.44 -3.90
C ASP A 92 -11.32 18.11 -3.16
N SER A 93 -12.28 17.30 -3.65
CA SER A 93 -12.52 15.97 -3.11
C SER A 93 -11.28 15.05 -3.23
N LEU A 94 -10.54 15.09 -4.34
CA LEU A 94 -9.28 14.35 -4.48
C LEU A 94 -8.23 14.79 -3.45
N LEU A 95 -8.06 16.10 -3.25
CA LEU A 95 -7.12 16.65 -2.27
C LEU A 95 -7.52 16.26 -0.85
N GLN A 96 -8.81 16.29 -0.53
CA GLN A 96 -9.32 15.83 0.76
C GLN A 96 -9.09 14.31 0.96
N GLY A 97 -9.22 13.50 -0.09
CA GLY A 97 -8.87 12.08 -0.07
C GLY A 97 -7.38 11.84 0.21
N ILE A 98 -6.49 12.64 -0.40
CA ILE A 98 -5.05 12.60 -0.12
C ILE A 98 -4.77 13.01 1.34
N ALA A 99 -5.46 14.03 1.85
CA ALA A 99 -5.32 14.46 3.24
C ALA A 99 -5.83 13.37 4.22
N ALA A 100 -6.88 12.63 3.86
CA ALA A 100 -7.44 11.54 4.65
C ALA A 100 -6.43 10.40 4.89
N TYR A 101 -5.57 10.09 3.91
CA TYR A 101 -4.47 9.13 4.09
C TYR A 101 -3.53 9.49 5.25
N LYS A 102 -3.34 10.78 5.55
CA LYS A 102 -2.51 11.21 6.68
C LYS A 102 -3.22 11.09 8.03
N ARG A 103 -4.55 11.23 8.04
CA ARG A 103 -5.37 11.20 9.26
C ARG A 103 -5.65 9.76 9.70
N ASN A 104 -5.81 8.83 8.76
CA ASN A 104 -5.97 7.42 9.06
C ASN A 104 -4.60 6.71 9.08
N PHE A 105 -4.22 6.21 10.26
CA PHE A 105 -2.93 5.55 10.47
C PHE A 105 -2.71 4.33 9.57
N TRP A 106 -3.71 3.45 9.43
CA TRP A 106 -3.59 2.24 8.63
C TRP A 106 -3.37 2.57 7.16
N TRP A 107 -4.14 3.51 6.62
CA TRP A 107 -4.00 3.95 5.24
C TRP A 107 -2.68 4.70 5.00
N SER A 108 -2.21 5.51 5.96
CA SER A 108 -0.89 6.14 5.90
C SER A 108 0.23 5.12 5.82
N PHE A 109 0.18 4.11 6.71
CA PHE A 109 1.15 3.03 6.78
C PHE A 109 1.18 2.22 5.48
N MET A 110 0.02 1.84 4.95
CA MET A 110 -0.10 1.10 3.70
C MET A 110 0.40 1.91 2.49
N LEU A 111 0.11 3.21 2.45
CA LEU A 111 0.61 4.10 1.39
C LEU A 111 2.14 4.20 1.41
N MET A 112 2.73 4.48 2.57
CA MET A 112 4.18 4.56 2.73
C MET A 112 4.86 3.23 2.37
N SER A 113 4.26 2.12 2.81
CA SER A 113 4.70 0.76 2.51
C SER A 113 4.69 0.44 1.02
N SER A 114 3.63 0.82 0.31
CA SER A 114 3.51 0.65 -1.13
C SER A 114 4.55 1.48 -1.89
N LEU A 115 4.76 2.74 -1.47
CA LEU A 115 5.79 3.62 -2.06
C LEU A 115 7.20 3.07 -1.85
N LEU A 116 7.53 2.64 -0.62
CA LEU A 116 8.82 2.03 -0.32
C LEU A 116 9.06 0.78 -1.16
N THR A 117 8.07 -0.10 -1.25
CA THR A 117 8.16 -1.34 -2.04
C THR A 117 8.35 -1.03 -3.52
N SER A 118 7.63 -0.04 -4.05
CA SER A 118 7.73 0.40 -5.44
C SER A 118 9.11 0.97 -5.77
N ILE A 119 9.67 1.78 -4.87
CA ILE A 119 11.03 2.33 -5.01
C ILE A 119 12.06 1.20 -5.04
N ILE A 120 11.98 0.27 -4.09
CA ILE A 120 12.90 -0.88 -4.02
C ILE A 120 12.81 -1.74 -5.28
N LEU A 121 11.59 -2.04 -5.74
CA LEU A 121 11.37 -2.84 -6.94
C LEU A 121 11.88 -2.14 -8.20
N SER A 122 11.67 -0.83 -8.31
CA SER A 122 12.21 -0.02 -9.42
C SER A 122 13.74 0.02 -9.42
N LEU A 123 14.36 0.15 -8.25
CA LEU A 123 15.82 0.09 -8.11
C LEU A 123 16.37 -1.29 -8.49
N LEU A 124 15.71 -2.38 -8.07
CA LEU A 124 16.11 -3.73 -8.47
C LEU A 124 15.92 -3.97 -9.97
N ALA A 125 14.80 -3.54 -10.54
CA ALA A 125 14.51 -3.71 -11.97
C ALA A 125 15.52 -2.93 -12.83
N SER A 126 15.79 -1.67 -12.48
CA SER A 126 16.79 -0.85 -13.18
C SER A 126 18.19 -1.44 -13.05
N LEU A 127 18.56 -1.94 -11.88
CA LEU A 127 19.83 -2.64 -11.66
C LEU A 127 19.97 -3.87 -12.58
N LEU A 128 18.95 -4.71 -12.62
CA LEU A 128 18.95 -5.90 -13.47
C LEU A 128 19.05 -5.54 -14.95
N LEU A 129 18.35 -4.50 -15.40
CA LEU A 129 18.44 -4.01 -16.77
C LEU A 129 19.86 -3.54 -17.11
N ILE A 130 20.52 -2.80 -16.21
CA ILE A 130 21.91 -2.38 -16.40
C ILE A 130 22.80 -3.60 -16.60
N ILE A 131 22.70 -4.60 -15.73
CA ILE A 131 23.49 -5.83 -15.82
C ILE A 131 23.22 -6.56 -17.13
N ILE A 132 21.95 -6.76 -17.51
CA ILE A 132 21.56 -7.48 -18.73
C ILE A 132 22.07 -6.79 -20.00
N ILE A 133 22.02 -5.45 -20.04
CA ILE A 133 22.44 -4.68 -21.22
C ILE A 133 23.97 -4.59 -21.32
N ARG A 134 24.65 -4.44 -20.19
CA ARG A 134 26.09 -4.14 -20.14
C ARG A 134 26.96 -5.37 -20.09
N LEU A 135 26.60 -6.36 -19.27
CA LEU A 135 27.43 -7.55 -19.08
C LEU A 135 27.81 -8.23 -20.40
N PRO A 136 26.92 -8.43 -21.39
CA PRO A 136 27.31 -9.04 -22.68
C PRO A 136 28.28 -8.19 -23.51
N ARG A 137 28.28 -6.86 -23.32
CA ARG A 137 29.18 -5.93 -24.03
C ARG A 137 30.55 -5.85 -23.37
N ASP A 138 30.59 -5.93 -22.05
CA ASP A 138 31.82 -5.77 -21.27
C ASP A 138 32.59 -7.10 -21.11
N LEU A 139 31.90 -8.24 -21.23
CA LEU A 139 32.50 -9.57 -21.09
C LEU A 139 33.58 -9.88 -22.16
N PRO A 140 33.38 -9.55 -23.46
CA PRO A 140 34.45 -9.67 -24.45
C PRO A 140 35.68 -8.80 -24.15
N LEU A 141 35.48 -7.59 -23.62
CA LEU A 141 36.56 -6.69 -23.21
C LEU A 141 37.35 -7.29 -22.05
N PHE A 142 36.64 -7.83 -21.04
CA PHE A 142 37.26 -8.56 -19.93
C PHE A 142 38.07 -9.77 -20.41
N SER A 143 37.51 -10.55 -21.34
CA SER A 143 38.19 -11.73 -21.88
C SER A 143 39.49 -11.35 -22.59
N HIS A 144 39.46 -10.29 -23.41
CA HIS A 144 40.64 -9.75 -24.08
C HIS A 144 41.69 -9.26 -23.08
N ASP A 145 41.27 -8.49 -22.07
CA ASP A 145 42.15 -7.98 -21.01
C ASP A 145 42.85 -9.09 -20.21
N ILE A 146 42.13 -10.19 -19.91
CA ILE A 146 42.69 -11.36 -19.22
C ILE A 146 43.69 -12.11 -20.11
N ALA A 147 43.48 -12.12 -21.43
CA ALA A 147 44.40 -12.73 -22.37
C ALA A 147 45.73 -11.96 -22.47
N GLU A 148 45.69 -10.63 -22.39
CA GLU A 148 46.89 -9.78 -22.35
C GLU A 148 47.60 -9.84 -21.00
N GLU A 149 46.84 -9.72 -19.90
CA GLU A 149 47.40 -9.66 -18.55
C GLU A 149 46.67 -10.64 -17.60
N LYS A 150 47.28 -11.81 -17.37
CA LYS A 150 46.69 -12.88 -16.56
C LYS A 150 46.37 -12.47 -15.12
N SER A 151 47.04 -11.44 -14.57
CA SER A 151 46.76 -10.89 -13.23
C SER A 151 45.32 -10.39 -13.10
N LYS A 152 44.72 -9.87 -14.20
CA LYS A 152 43.34 -9.36 -14.24
C LYS A 152 42.29 -10.44 -14.01
N MET A 153 42.64 -11.73 -14.13
CA MET A 153 41.77 -12.84 -13.75
C MET A 153 41.34 -12.78 -12.28
N LEU A 154 42.15 -12.15 -11.41
CA LEU A 154 41.82 -11.97 -9.99
C LEU A 154 40.55 -11.12 -9.78
N LEU A 155 40.15 -10.27 -10.73
CA LEU A 155 38.90 -9.49 -10.63
C LEU A 155 37.65 -10.40 -10.59
N LEU A 156 37.72 -11.60 -11.16
CA LEU A 156 36.62 -12.57 -11.13
C LEU A 156 36.38 -13.14 -9.72
N LEU A 157 37.33 -13.03 -8.78
CA LEU A 157 37.13 -13.43 -7.38
C LEU A 157 35.97 -12.70 -6.72
N VAL A 158 35.65 -11.48 -7.19
CA VAL A 158 34.53 -10.69 -6.67
C VAL A 158 33.18 -11.42 -6.90
N LEU A 159 33.06 -12.24 -7.96
CA LEU A 159 31.87 -13.07 -8.16
C LEU A 159 31.74 -14.19 -7.12
N GLY A 160 32.83 -14.58 -6.47
CA GLY A 160 32.83 -15.56 -5.39
C GLY A 160 31.98 -15.12 -4.19
N PHE A 161 31.78 -13.81 -3.99
CA PHE A 161 30.86 -13.31 -2.97
C PHE A 161 29.39 -13.70 -3.25
N GLY A 162 29.04 -14.05 -4.49
CA GLY A 162 27.71 -14.54 -4.84
C GLY A 162 27.29 -15.81 -4.12
N VAL A 163 28.23 -16.57 -3.53
CA VAL A 163 27.93 -17.73 -2.67
C VAL A 163 27.11 -17.33 -1.43
N PHE A 164 27.25 -16.09 -0.95
CA PHE A 164 26.49 -15.58 0.20
C PHE A 164 25.07 -15.11 -0.14
N GLY A 165 24.68 -15.14 -1.42
CA GLY A 165 23.32 -14.88 -1.87
C GLY A 165 23.21 -13.95 -3.08
N PRO A 166 21.98 -13.64 -3.52
CA PRO A 166 21.72 -12.88 -4.73
C PRO A 166 22.18 -11.42 -4.64
N VAL A 167 22.09 -10.79 -3.46
CA VAL A 167 22.52 -9.39 -3.26
C VAL A 167 24.03 -9.22 -3.45
N PRO A 168 24.90 -10.02 -2.78
CA PRO A 168 26.34 -10.04 -3.07
C PRO A 168 26.69 -10.33 -4.53
N LEU A 169 25.97 -11.25 -5.19
CA LEU A 169 26.19 -11.56 -6.60
C LEU A 169 25.95 -10.34 -7.50
N LEU A 170 24.84 -9.63 -7.28
CA LEU A 170 24.53 -8.39 -8.01
C LEU A 170 25.60 -7.32 -7.79
N GLY A 171 26.11 -7.20 -6.57
CA GLY A 171 27.21 -6.29 -6.25
C GLY A 171 28.50 -6.66 -6.99
N GLY A 172 28.82 -7.94 -7.08
CA GLY A 172 29.99 -8.41 -7.81
C GLY A 172 29.90 -8.18 -9.32
N LEU A 173 28.73 -8.44 -9.91
CA LEU A 173 28.48 -8.14 -11.33
C LEU A 173 28.58 -6.64 -11.63
N LEU A 174 28.03 -5.80 -10.75
CA LEU A 174 28.17 -4.34 -10.84
C LEU A 174 29.63 -3.89 -10.78
N LEU A 175 30.43 -4.48 -9.88
CA LEU A 175 31.85 -4.14 -9.73
C LEU A 175 32.64 -4.44 -11.00
N LEU A 176 32.35 -5.57 -11.67
CA LEU A 176 32.94 -5.88 -12.97
C LEU A 176 32.55 -4.83 -14.01
N ILE A 177 31.25 -4.54 -14.15
CA ILE A 177 30.76 -3.55 -15.13
C ILE A 177 31.37 -2.15 -14.88
N CYS A 178 31.51 -1.74 -13.61
CA CYS A 178 32.05 -0.43 -13.26
C CYS A 178 33.51 -0.24 -13.68
N TRP A 179 34.27 -1.32 -13.87
CA TRP A 179 35.68 -1.24 -14.23
C TRP A 179 35.91 -0.47 -15.54
N TYR A 180 35.01 -0.63 -16.50
CA TYR A 180 35.10 0.01 -17.83
C TYR A 180 34.38 1.37 -17.94
N HIS A 181 33.89 1.92 -16.82
CA HIS A 181 33.05 3.11 -16.82
C HIS A 181 33.82 4.43 -16.58
N HIS A 182 33.43 5.47 -17.33
CA HIS A 182 33.94 6.85 -17.20
C HIS A 182 33.17 7.61 -16.08
N LYS A 183 33.67 8.81 -15.71
CA LYS A 183 33.34 9.55 -14.48
C LYS A 183 31.84 9.67 -14.11
N TRP A 184 30.93 9.89 -15.06
CA TRP A 184 29.49 10.06 -14.77
C TRP A 184 28.80 8.74 -14.42
N ASP A 185 29.19 7.65 -15.07
CA ASP A 185 28.61 6.35 -14.79
C ASP A 185 29.09 5.77 -13.45
N ARG A 186 30.21 6.26 -12.92
CA ARG A 186 30.69 5.92 -11.57
C ARG A 186 29.76 6.43 -10.47
N PHE A 187 29.10 7.57 -10.67
CA PHE A 187 28.14 8.08 -9.68
C PHE A 187 26.91 7.18 -9.57
N VAL A 188 26.36 6.76 -10.71
CA VAL A 188 25.25 5.81 -10.78
C VAL A 188 25.63 4.49 -10.09
N PHE A 189 26.84 3.99 -10.34
CA PHE A 189 27.37 2.82 -9.66
C PHE A 189 27.42 2.98 -8.13
N VAL A 190 27.93 4.12 -7.63
CA VAL A 190 27.99 4.39 -6.18
C VAL A 190 26.59 4.35 -5.55
N ILE A 191 25.57 4.89 -6.22
CA ILE A 191 24.18 4.82 -5.74
C ILE A 191 23.73 3.35 -5.61
N TYR A 192 23.99 2.51 -6.61
CA TYR A 192 23.60 1.10 -6.55
C TYR A 192 24.39 0.31 -5.51
N VAL A 193 25.67 0.60 -5.30
CA VAL A 193 26.46 -0.01 -4.22
C VAL A 193 25.90 0.36 -2.86
N LEU A 194 25.61 1.65 -2.62
CA LEU A 194 24.97 2.11 -1.39
C LEU A 194 23.61 1.44 -1.18
N PHE A 195 22.81 1.33 -2.23
CA PHE A 195 21.54 0.60 -2.20
C PHE A 195 21.73 -0.87 -1.79
N LEU A 196 22.68 -1.58 -2.41
CA LEU A 196 22.94 -2.99 -2.09
C LEU A 196 23.49 -3.19 -0.66
N LEU A 197 24.25 -2.24 -0.12
CA LEU A 197 24.72 -2.29 1.27
C LEU A 197 23.56 -2.20 2.28
N VAL A 198 22.54 -1.39 1.97
CA VAL A 198 21.36 -1.20 2.84
C VAL A 198 20.24 -2.21 2.50
N ALA A 199 20.31 -2.89 1.35
CA ALA A 199 19.30 -3.82 0.87
C ALA A 199 18.85 -4.90 1.88
N PRO A 200 19.74 -5.54 2.67
CA PRO A 200 19.29 -6.52 3.66
C PRO A 200 18.32 -5.95 4.69
N TRP A 201 18.56 -4.71 5.13
CA TRP A 201 17.69 -4.00 6.08
C TRP A 201 16.38 -3.57 5.43
N LEU A 202 16.44 -3.08 4.19
CA LEU A 202 15.25 -2.72 3.42
C LEU A 202 14.35 -3.93 3.18
N PHE A 203 14.91 -5.06 2.75
CA PHE A 203 14.16 -6.29 2.50
C PHE A 203 13.56 -6.86 3.77
N LYS A 204 14.26 -6.81 4.90
CA LYS A 204 13.69 -7.19 6.20
C LYS A 204 12.49 -6.31 6.57
N THR A 205 12.59 -5.00 6.35
CA THR A 205 11.51 -4.04 6.62
C THR A 205 10.31 -4.33 5.73
N VAL A 206 10.52 -4.49 4.43
CA VAL A 206 9.48 -4.83 3.46
C VAL A 206 8.82 -6.18 3.77
N SER A 207 9.60 -7.19 4.13
CA SER A 207 9.06 -8.49 4.55
C SER A 207 8.15 -8.37 5.77
N THR A 208 8.55 -7.58 6.77
CA THR A 208 7.73 -7.32 7.97
C THR A 208 6.43 -6.60 7.60
N VAL A 209 6.49 -5.66 6.67
CA VAL A 209 5.34 -4.96 6.11
C VAL A 209 4.41 -5.90 5.35
N PHE A 210 4.91 -6.85 4.57
CA PHE A 210 4.05 -7.85 3.92
C PHE A 210 3.38 -8.79 4.93
N SER A 211 4.05 -9.05 6.05
CA SER A 211 3.48 -9.79 7.18
C SER A 211 2.61 -8.93 8.12
N ALA A 212 2.54 -7.62 7.90
CA ALA A 212 1.80 -6.65 8.72
C ALA A 212 0.33 -7.03 8.89
N SER A 213 -0.35 -7.32 7.77
CA SER A 213 -1.77 -7.70 7.73
C SER A 213 -2.06 -9.02 8.47
N ALA A 214 -1.06 -9.86 8.69
CA ALA A 214 -1.16 -11.10 9.45
C ALA A 214 -0.73 -10.94 10.92
N SER A 215 -0.02 -9.86 11.27
CA SER A 215 0.54 -9.67 12.60
C SER A 215 -0.51 -9.19 13.62
N ALA A 216 -0.72 -9.97 14.67
CA ALA A 216 -1.54 -9.60 15.83
C ALA A 216 -1.15 -8.26 16.48
N PRO A 217 0.15 -7.95 16.72
CA PRO A 217 0.52 -6.69 17.37
C PRO A 217 0.21 -5.47 16.53
N LEU A 218 0.31 -5.54 15.19
CA LEU A 218 -0.04 -4.39 14.35
C LEU A 218 -1.56 -4.20 14.28
N LYS A 219 -2.34 -5.29 14.27
CA LYS A 219 -3.80 -5.22 14.37
C LYS A 219 -4.25 -4.59 15.68
N ALA A 220 -3.59 -4.92 16.79
CA ALA A 220 -3.81 -4.29 18.09
C ALA A 220 -3.52 -2.78 18.04
N VAL A 221 -2.39 -2.37 17.44
CA VAL A 221 -2.05 -0.95 17.27
C VAL A 221 -3.10 -0.21 16.42
N VAL A 222 -3.59 -0.82 15.34
CA VAL A 222 -4.65 -0.24 14.51
C VAL A 222 -5.95 -0.09 15.30
N GLN A 223 -6.37 -1.11 16.04
CA GLN A 223 -7.57 -1.05 16.88
C GLN A 223 -7.48 0.06 17.92
N VAL A 224 -6.36 0.16 18.64
CA VAL A 224 -6.14 1.22 19.64
C VAL A 224 -6.22 2.60 18.99
N ASN A 225 -5.61 2.79 17.83
CA ASN A 225 -5.60 4.08 17.13
C ASN A 225 -6.98 4.45 16.54
N GLU A 226 -7.79 3.45 16.21
CA GLU A 226 -9.19 3.62 15.79
C GLU A 226 -10.17 3.71 16.98
N SER A 227 -9.67 3.78 18.21
CA SER A 227 -10.48 3.79 19.45
C SER A 227 -11.41 2.58 19.58
N ARG A 228 -10.96 1.43 19.06
CA ARG A 228 -11.59 0.12 19.23
C ARG A 228 -10.88 -0.65 20.35
N ASP A 229 -11.63 -1.48 21.07
CA ASP A 229 -11.08 -2.30 22.15
C ASP A 229 -9.92 -3.17 21.66
N ASN A 230 -8.86 -3.22 22.48
CA ASN A 230 -7.60 -3.88 22.17
C ASN A 230 -7.68 -5.41 22.37
N THR A 231 -8.48 -6.06 21.53
CA THR A 231 -8.78 -7.49 21.62
C THR A 231 -7.62 -8.38 21.15
N TYR A 232 -6.69 -7.83 20.35
CA TYR A 232 -5.54 -8.56 19.80
C TYR A 232 -4.22 -8.43 20.58
N ALA A 233 -4.20 -7.75 21.72
CA ALA A 233 -3.01 -7.64 22.58
C ALA A 233 -2.85 -8.77 23.61
N LEU A 234 -3.74 -9.76 23.60
CA LEU A 234 -3.71 -10.94 24.47
C LEU A 234 -3.06 -12.14 23.77
#